data_AF-A0A554KX05-F1
#
_entry.id   AF-A0A554KX05-F1
#
_cell.length_a   1.000
_cell.length_b   1.000
_cell.length_c   1.000
_cell.angle_alpha   90.00
_cell.angle_beta   90.00
_cell.angle_gamma   90.00
#
_symmetry.space_group_name_H-M   'P 1'
#
loop_
_entity.id
_entity.type
_entity.pdbx_description
1 polymer ?
#
loop_
_entity_poly.entity_id
_entity_poly.type
_entity_poly.pdbx_seq_one_letter_code
_entity_poly.pdbx_strand_id
1 'polypeptide(L)'
;MNWFSSGAQGKKFLLIDIASDSVGAGLVAMFPNAKPTLLFTVRESIVCAPRLEPKHFFLATLHALTALCEHLFQTHRADIAGVKRMHIFLHAPWVVSKMRSVRTDFPEVTTLTPDALAS
;
A
#
# COMPACT_ATOMS: atom_id res chain seq x y z
N MET A 1 -8.04 -14.38 -1.25
CA MET A 1 -8.35 -13.18 -0.43
C MET A 1 -9.74 -12.65 -0.78
N ASN A 2 -10.73 -12.84 0.09
CA ASN A 2 -12.06 -12.25 -0.10
C ASN A 2 -12.08 -10.80 0.40
N TRP A 3 -12.05 -9.86 -0.54
CA TRP A 3 -12.06 -8.42 -0.27
C TRP A 3 -13.42 -7.92 0.26
N PHE A 4 -14.48 -8.71 0.05
CA PHE A 4 -15.86 -8.36 0.36
C PHE A 4 -16.27 -8.99 1.70
N SER A 5 -16.62 -8.16 2.68
CA SER A 5 -17.42 -8.63 3.82
C SER A 5 -18.80 -8.01 3.70
N SER A 6 -19.84 -8.83 3.79
CA SER A 6 -21.22 -8.37 3.86
C SER A 6 -21.46 -7.72 5.23
N GLY A 7 -21.59 -6.40 5.23
CA GLY A 7 -21.92 -5.58 6.40
C GLY A 7 -21.93 -4.13 5.97
N ALA A 8 -22.99 -3.41 6.31
CA ALA A 8 -23.41 -2.13 5.72
C ALA A 8 -22.53 -0.90 6.00
N GLN A 9 -21.21 -1.06 6.12
CA GLN A 9 -20.23 0.03 6.15
C GLN A 9 -19.11 -0.30 5.17
N GLY A 10 -18.89 0.56 4.17
CA GLY A 10 -17.79 0.41 3.23
C GLY A 10 -16.44 0.29 3.95
N LYS A 11 -15.54 -0.54 3.43
CA LYS A 11 -14.19 -0.67 3.97
C LYS A 11 -13.33 0.48 3.48
N LYS A 12 -12.64 1.14 4.41
CA LYS A 12 -11.60 2.12 4.11
C LYS A 12 -10.22 1.49 4.24
N PHE A 13 -9.31 1.83 3.34
CA PHE A 13 -7.89 1.50 3.44
C PHE A 13 -7.04 2.64 2.92
N LEU A 14 -5.86 2.78 3.49
CA LEU A 14 -4.87 3.76 3.06
C LEU A 14 -3.97 3.12 2.00
N LEU A 15 -3.79 3.81 0.88
CA LEU A 15 -2.76 3.50 -0.10
C LEU A 15 -1.62 4.49 0.12
N ILE A 16 -0.38 4.01 0.20
CA ILE A 16 0.83 4.83 0.19
C ILE A 16 1.64 4.45 -1.05
N ASP A 17 2.02 5.44 -1.83
CA ASP A 17 2.82 5.29 -3.04
C ASP A 17 4.17 5.98 -2.82
N ILE A 18 5.26 5.22 -2.94
CA ILE A 18 6.64 5.72 -2.85
C ILE A 18 7.22 5.72 -4.25
N ALA A 19 7.33 6.91 -4.84
CA ALA A 19 7.93 7.16 -6.14
C ALA A 19 9.36 7.71 -5.99
N SER A 20 10.02 7.98 -7.13
CA SER A 20 11.40 8.47 -7.15
C SER A 20 11.56 9.91 -6.63
N ASP A 21 10.52 10.74 -6.77
CA ASP A 21 10.54 12.18 -6.49
C ASP A 21 9.47 12.62 -5.47
N SER A 22 8.66 11.68 -4.98
CA SER A 22 7.53 11.98 -4.12
C SER A 22 7.05 10.75 -3.36
N VAL A 23 6.37 11.01 -2.25
CA VAL A 23 5.59 10.01 -1.52
C VAL A 23 4.14 10.51 -1.45
N GLY A 24 3.20 9.71 -1.93
CA GLY A 24 1.78 9.99 -1.90
C GLY A 24 1.02 9.09 -0.94
N ALA A 25 -0.10 9.57 -0.41
CA ALA A 25 -1.10 8.75 0.23
C ALA A 25 -2.49 9.04 -0.35
N GLY A 26 -3.34 8.02 -0.40
CA GLY A 26 -4.74 8.15 -0.78
C GLY A 26 -5.64 7.29 0.10
N LEU A 27 -6.74 7.85 0.56
CA LEU A 27 -7.77 7.08 1.28
C LEU A 27 -8.77 6.53 0.28
N VAL A 28 -8.94 5.21 0.23
CA VAL A 28 -9.89 4.56 -0.67
C VAL A 28 -11.01 3.91 0.13
N ALA A 29 -12.24 4.11 -0.32
CA ALA A 29 -13.43 3.43 0.18
C ALA A 29 -13.90 2.38 -0.84
N MET A 30 -14.21 1.19 -0.36
CA MET A 30 -14.86 0.13 -1.12
C MET A 30 -16.20 -0.23 -0.49
N PHE A 31 -17.25 -0.15 -1.29
CA PHE A 31 -18.60 -0.57 -0.90
C PHE A 31 -18.99 -1.84 -1.67
N PRO A 32 -19.87 -2.69 -1.11
CA PRO A 32 -20.40 -3.84 -1.84
C PRO A 32 -21.03 -3.37 -3.17
N ASN A 33 -20.66 -4.01 -4.27
CA ASN A 33 -21.18 -3.73 -5.62
C ASN A 33 -20.94 -2.31 -6.15
N ALA A 34 -19.99 -1.56 -5.59
CA ALA A 34 -19.58 -0.26 -6.10
C ALA A 34 -18.12 -0.28 -6.57
N LYS A 35 -17.78 0.66 -7.47
CA LYS A 35 -16.37 0.89 -7.83
C LYS A 35 -15.62 1.48 -6.62
N PRO A 36 -14.33 1.13 -6.42
CA PRO A 36 -13.50 1.78 -5.42
C PRO A 36 -13.52 3.31 -5.63
N THR A 37 -13.68 4.06 -4.54
CA THR A 37 -13.76 5.52 -4.57
C THR A 37 -12.58 6.10 -3.79
N LEU A 38 -11.82 6.98 -4.44
CA LEU A 38 -10.76 7.75 -3.79
C LEU A 38 -11.39 8.94 -3.07
N LEU A 39 -11.22 9.01 -1.75
CA LEU A 39 -11.81 10.05 -0.92
C LEU A 39 -10.96 11.32 -0.89
N PHE A 40 -9.64 11.16 -0.75
CA PHE A 40 -8.67 12.25 -0.84
C PHE A 40 -7.28 11.70 -1.19
N THR A 41 -6.39 12.60 -1.56
CA THR A 41 -4.95 12.33 -1.71
C THR A 41 -4.12 13.41 -1.07
N VAL A 42 -2.98 13.00 -0.51
CA VAL A 42 -1.92 13.88 0.01
C VAL A 42 -0.62 13.46 -0.67
N ARG A 43 0.27 14.41 -0.94
CA ARG A 43 1.57 14.13 -1.54
C ARG A 43 2.64 15.05 -0.96
N GLU A 44 3.77 14.45 -0.61
CA GLU A 44 4.98 15.14 -0.19
C GLU A 44 6.09 14.91 -1.22
N SER A 45 6.82 15.97 -1.55
CA SER A 45 7.95 15.89 -2.49
C SER A 45 9.20 15.36 -1.79
N ILE A 46 9.94 14.49 -2.48
CA ILE A 46 11.29 14.07 -2.08
C ILE A 46 12.26 15.06 -2.71
N VAL A 47 12.97 15.83 -1.88
CA VAL A 47 13.96 16.78 -2.38
C VAL A 47 15.13 16.03 -3.01
N CYS A 48 15.38 16.27 -4.29
CA CYS A 48 16.52 15.70 -5.01
C CYS A 48 17.84 16.15 -4.38
N ALA A 49 18.68 15.18 -3.99
CA ALA A 49 20.01 15.46 -3.50
C ALA A 49 20.94 15.87 -4.67
N PRO A 50 21.89 16.78 -4.45
CA PRO A 50 22.86 17.19 -5.48
C PRO A 50 23.84 16.08 -5.87
N ARG A 51 23.90 14.99 -5.09
CA ARG A 51 24.72 13.81 -5.35
C ARG A 51 23.87 12.54 -5.24
N LEU A 52 23.98 11.68 -6.25
CA LEU A 52 23.34 10.37 -6.31
C LEU A 52 24.07 9.37 -5.41
N GLU A 53 23.80 9.43 -4.10
CA GLU A 53 24.24 8.42 -3.15
C GLU A 53 23.02 7.69 -2.58
N PRO A 54 23.02 6.34 -2.50
CA PRO A 54 21.85 5.58 -2.01
C PRO A 54 21.34 6.07 -0.64
N LYS A 55 22.26 6.43 0.25
CA LYS A 55 21.94 6.96 1.59
C LYS A 55 21.06 8.21 1.53
N HIS A 56 21.25 9.08 0.54
CA HIS A 56 20.47 10.30 0.39
C HIS A 56 19.03 9.98 -0.01
N PHE A 57 18.84 9.02 -0.92
CA PHE A 57 17.51 8.57 -1.31
C PHE A 57 16.73 7.98 -0.13
N PHE A 58 17.37 7.10 0.66
CA PHE A 58 16.72 6.51 1.84
C PHE A 58 16.32 7.58 2.87
N LEU A 59 17.22 8.50 3.21
CA LEU A 59 16.94 9.56 4.17
C LEU A 59 15.87 10.53 3.68
N ALA A 60 15.92 10.93 2.41
CA ALA A 60 14.92 11.84 1.83
C ALA A 60 13.54 11.18 1.74
N THR A 61 13.48 9.91 1.37
CA THR A 61 12.24 9.11 1.37
C THR A 61 11.66 8.99 2.78
N LEU A 62 12.51 8.70 3.78
CA LEU A 62 12.08 8.62 5.17
C LEU A 62 11.52 9.95 5.67
N HIS A 63 12.19 11.06 5.36
CA HIS A 63 11.72 12.40 5.71
C HIS A 63 10.36 12.69 5.07
N ALA A 64 10.20 12.43 3.78
CA ALA A 64 8.93 12.63 3.08
C ALA A 64 7.80 11.75 3.63
N LEU A 65 8.09 10.49 3.98
CA LEU A 65 7.13 9.61 4.64
C LEU A 65 6.67 10.14 6.01
N THR A 66 7.61 10.67 6.81
CA THR A 66 7.28 11.29 8.10
C THR A 66 6.39 12.51 7.92
N ALA A 67 6.77 13.42 7.01
CA ALA A 67 5.96 14.61 6.70
C ALA A 67 4.56 14.24 6.20
N LEU A 68 4.46 13.21 5.35
CA LEU A 68 3.18 12.71 4.85
C LEU A 68 2.29 12.18 5.98
N CYS A 69 2.87 11.42 6.92
CA CYS A 69 2.14 10.92 8.08
C CYS A 69 1.65 12.09 8.95
N GLU A 70 2.51 13.06 9.23
CA GLU A 70 2.13 14.26 9.99
C GLU A 70 0.99 15.03 9.32
N HIS A 71 1.08 15.26 8.01
CA HIS A 71 0.03 15.89 7.22
C HIS A 71 -1.29 15.13 7.34
N LEU A 72 -1.28 13.80 7.14
CA LEU A 72 -2.48 12.98 7.28
C LEU A 72 -3.11 13.09 8.67
N PHE A 73 -2.30 13.07 9.73
CA PHE A 73 -2.79 13.16 11.11
C PHE A 73 -3.23 14.56 11.51
N GLN A 74 -2.71 15.61 10.88
CA GLN A 74 -3.12 17.00 11.16
C GLN A 74 -4.39 17.37 10.40
N THR A 75 -4.48 17.01 9.12
CA THR A 75 -5.54 17.49 8.22
C THR A 75 -6.69 16.49 8.07
N HIS A 76 -6.41 15.18 8.13
CA HIS A 76 -7.37 14.13 7.75
C HIS A 76 -7.62 13.09 8.85
N ARG A 77 -7.30 13.42 10.12
CA ARG A 77 -7.42 12.51 11.26
C ARG A 77 -8.79 11.83 11.37
N ALA A 78 -9.86 12.59 11.18
CA ALA A 78 -11.23 12.08 11.26
C ALA A 78 -11.55 11.13 10.09
N ASP A 79 -11.05 11.44 8.89
CA ASP A 79 -11.33 10.67 7.69
C ASP A 79 -10.65 9.29 7.72
N ILE A 80 -9.42 9.24 8.25
CA ILE A 80 -8.61 8.03 8.40
C ILE A 80 -8.96 7.23 9.67
N ALA A 81 -9.85 7.74 10.53
CA ALA A 81 -10.28 7.03 11.73
C ALA A 81 -10.90 5.67 11.35
N GLY A 82 -10.46 4.60 12.02
CA GLY A 82 -10.95 3.24 11.79
C GLY A 82 -10.35 2.53 10.57
N VAL A 83 -9.40 3.15 9.86
CA VAL A 83 -8.61 2.45 8.83
C VAL A 83 -7.74 1.38 9.51
N LYS A 84 -7.99 0.10 9.20
CA LYS A 84 -7.26 -1.05 9.77
C LYS A 84 -6.14 -1.58 8.88
N ARG A 85 -6.09 -1.15 7.62
CA ARG A 85 -5.15 -1.66 6.62
C ARG A 85 -4.55 -0.52 5.83
N MET A 86 -3.25 -0.65 5.60
CA MET A 86 -2.45 0.21 4.76
C MET A 86 -1.71 -0.64 3.74
N HIS A 87 -1.72 -0.21 2.48
CA HIS A 87 -0.99 -0.84 1.40
C HIS A 87 0.09 0.11 0.92
N ILE A 88 1.34 -0.32 0.98
CA ILE A 88 2.49 0.46 0.51
C ILE A 88 2.92 -0.09 -0.84
N PHE A 89 2.98 0.80 -1.83
CA PHE A 89 3.50 0.53 -3.16
C PHE A 89 4.87 1.20 -3.27
N LEU A 90 5.87 0.42 -3.65
CA LEU A 90 7.18 0.93 -3.98
C LEU A 90 7.32 0.89 -5.50
N HIS A 91 7.29 2.06 -6.14
CA HIS A 91 7.64 2.18 -7.55
C HIS A 91 9.16 2.09 -7.68
N ALA A 92 9.69 0.88 -7.56
CA ALA A 92 11.08 0.62 -7.88
C ALA A 92 11.24 0.66 -9.41
N PRO A 93 12.15 1.46 -9.98
CA PRO A 93 12.51 1.36 -11.39
C PRO A 93 13.18 0.02 -11.76
N TRP A 94 13.36 -0.89 -10.78
CA TRP A 94 14.18 -2.09 -10.85
C TRP A 94 13.40 -3.34 -10.45
N VAL A 95 12.12 -3.46 -10.83
CA VAL A 95 11.39 -4.72 -10.66
C VAL A 95 12.11 -5.80 -11.45
N VAL A 96 12.95 -6.59 -10.78
CA VAL A 96 13.48 -7.81 -11.35
C VAL A 96 12.41 -8.88 -11.15
N SER A 97 11.55 -9.05 -12.15
CA SER A 97 10.64 -10.20 -12.19
C SER A 97 11.47 -11.46 -12.38
N LYS A 98 11.77 -12.15 -11.28
CA LYS A 98 12.39 -13.49 -11.32
C LYS A 98 11.30 -14.53 -11.16
N MET A 99 11.12 -15.36 -12.18
CA MET A 99 10.27 -16.54 -12.06
C MET A 99 10.89 -17.48 -11.01
N ARG A 100 10.11 -17.81 -9.99
CA ARG A 100 10.44 -18.86 -9.02
C ARG A 100 9.35 -19.93 -9.12
N SER A 101 9.78 -21.17 -9.32
CA SER A 101 8.88 -22.31 -9.23
C SER A 101 8.95 -22.87 -7.81
N VAL A 102 7.81 -22.89 -7.13
CA VAL A 102 7.65 -23.58 -5.85
C VAL A 102 6.90 -24.87 -6.14
N ARG A 103 7.47 -26.00 -5.72
CA ARG A 103 6.81 -27.30 -5.77
C ARG A 103 6.36 -27.65 -4.36
N THR A 104 5.08 -27.95 -4.22
CA THR A 104 4.49 -28.42 -2.97
C THR A 104 3.94 -29.82 -3.23
N ASP A 105 4.42 -30.81 -2.48
CA ASP A 105 3.91 -32.18 -2.54
C ASP A 105 2.90 -32.37 -1.41
N PHE A 106 1.68 -32.83 -1.73
CA PHE A 106 0.62 -33.08 -0.76
C PHE A 106 0.56 -34.60 -0.48
N PRO A 107 0.71 -35.04 0.78
CA PRO A 107 0.76 -36.47 1.13
C PRO A 107 -0.60 -37.18 1.01
N GLU A 108 -1.70 -36.44 0.98
CA GLU A 108 -3.07 -36.95 0.84
C GLU A 108 -3.81 -36.17 -0.25
N VAL A 109 -4.91 -36.75 -0.78
CA VAL A 109 -5.77 -36.10 -1.78
C VAL A 109 -6.35 -34.80 -1.17
N THR A 110 -5.79 -33.66 -1.58
CA THR A 110 -6.13 -32.35 -1.03
C THR A 110 -6.90 -31.53 -2.05
N THR A 111 -8.08 -31.03 -1.67
CA THR A 111 -8.81 -30.03 -2.45
C THR A 111 -8.11 -28.68 -2.32
N LEU A 112 -7.59 -28.16 -3.42
CA LEU A 112 -6.93 -26.85 -3.44
C LEU A 112 -7.95 -25.74 -3.19
N THR A 113 -7.84 -25.08 -2.05
CA THR A 113 -8.55 -23.83 -1.75
C THR A 113 -7.58 -22.66 -1.81
N PRO A 114 -8.05 -21.41 -2.01
CA PRO A 114 -7.18 -20.23 -1.96
C PRO A 114 -6.39 -20.09 -0.65
N ASP A 115 -6.90 -20.66 0.45
CA ASP A 115 -6.23 -20.65 1.75
C ASP A 115 -5.09 -21.68 1.81
N ALA A 116 -5.20 -22.80 1.08
CA ALA A 116 -4.13 -23.80 0.93
C ALA A 116 -2.95 -23.31 0.07
N LEU A 117 -3.11 -22.23 -0.68
CA LEU A 117 -2.07 -21.59 -1.51
C LEU A 117 -1.38 -20.41 -0.80
N ALA A 118 -1.85 -20.01 0.38
CA ALA A 118 -1.36 -18.84 1.11
C ALA A 118 -0.39 -19.17 2.26
N SER A 119 -0.18 -20.47 2.53
CA SER A 119 0.80 -21.04 3.48
C SER A 119 2.12 -21.37 2.80
#